data_AF-A0A520GWL5-F1
#
_entry.id   AF-A0A520GWL5-F1
#
_cell.length_a   1.000
_cell.length_b   1.000
_cell.length_c   1.000
_cell.angle_alpha   90.00
_cell.angle_beta   90.00
_cell.angle_gamma   90.00
#
_symmetry.space_group_name_H-M   'P 1'
#
loop_
_entity.id
_entity.type
_entity.pdbx_description
1 polymer ?
#
loop_
_entity_poly.entity_id
_entity_poly.type
_entity_poly.pdbx_seq_one_letter_code
_entity_poly.pdbx_strand_id
1 'polypeptide(L)' 'ALAKGKLIIDITQCQRGSVELGMYQTSKRLQQMGIISGYDMTFEATCTKLMYVLGLKLDKASTVRLMEQSLCGELTS' A
#
# COMPACT_ATOMS: atom_id res chain seq x y z
N ALA A 1 -5.32 -14.68 2.01
CA ALA A 1 -4.38 -14.14 1.00
C ALA A 1 -2.98 -13.93 1.57
N LEU A 2 -2.84 -13.25 2.71
CA LEU A 2 -1.55 -13.01 3.40
C LEU A 2 -0.76 -14.30 3.69
N ALA A 3 -1.41 -15.34 4.22
CA ALA A 3 -0.80 -16.66 4.45
C ALA A 3 -0.28 -17.36 3.17
N LYS A 4 -0.69 -16.89 1.99
CA LYS A 4 -0.20 -17.37 0.68
C LYS A 4 0.89 -16.45 0.11
N GLY A 5 1.46 -15.56 0.91
CA GLY A 5 2.52 -14.62 0.50
C GLY A 5 2.06 -13.46 -0.38
N LYS A 6 0.74 -13.25 -0.55
CA LYS A 6 0.23 -12.14 -1.38
C LYS A 6 0.36 -10.81 -0.64
N LEU A 7 0.75 -9.77 -1.38
CA LEU A 7 0.69 -8.39 -0.92
C LEU A 7 -0.77 -7.91 -0.87
N ILE A 8 -1.15 -7.15 0.16
CA ILE A 8 -2.45 -6.49 0.26
C ILE A 8 -2.19 -5.03 0.59
N ILE A 9 -2.77 -4.13 -0.19
CA ILE A 9 -2.68 -2.68 -0.01
C ILE A 9 -4.09 -2.16 0.27
N ASP A 10 -4.22 -1.37 1.32
CA ASP A 10 -5.45 -0.70 1.72
C ASP A 10 -5.46 0.74 1.19
N ILE A 11 -6.48 1.12 0.44
CA ILE A 11 -6.66 2.47 -0.13
C ILE A 11 -8.06 3.00 0.19
N THR A 12 -8.20 4.31 0.17
CA THR A 12 -9.50 4.94 0.39
C THR A 12 -10.36 4.85 -0.87
N GLN A 13 -11.67 4.69 -0.68
CA GLN A 13 -12.66 4.76 -1.77
C GLN A 13 -13.09 6.20 -2.06
N CYS A 14 -12.69 7.15 -1.21
CA CYS A 14 -12.98 8.56 -1.42
C CYS A 14 -12.09 9.11 -2.54
N GLN A 15 -12.65 9.97 -3.41
CA GLN A 15 -11.89 10.64 -4.48
C GLN A 15 -10.77 11.55 -3.94
N ARG A 16 -10.87 11.94 -2.66
CA ARG A 16 -9.88 12.72 -1.92
C ARG A 16 -9.78 12.18 -0.49
N GLY A 17 -8.57 12.08 0.02
CA GLY A 17 -8.27 11.62 1.37
C GLY A 17 -7.10 10.62 1.38
N SER A 18 -6.59 10.31 2.56
CA SER A 18 -5.52 9.33 2.77
C SER A 18 -6.00 8.17 3.64
N VAL A 19 -5.39 7.01 3.47
CA VAL A 19 -5.46 5.92 4.44
C VAL A 19 -4.29 6.04 5.42
N GLU A 20 -4.62 6.09 6.72
CA GLU A 20 -3.65 6.01 7.78
C GLU A 20 -3.91 4.75 8.63
N LEU A 21 -3.18 3.67 8.29
CA LEU A 21 -3.20 2.46 9.08
C LEU A 21 -2.55 2.70 10.45
N GLY A 22 -3.24 2.28 11.52
CA GLY A 22 -2.75 2.42 12.89
C GLY A 22 -3.47 3.49 13.74
N MET A 23 -4.29 4.35 13.12
CA MET A 23 -5.01 5.42 13.82
C MET A 23 -6.17 4.95 14.71
N TYR A 24 -6.82 3.84 14.37
CA TYR A 24 -7.95 3.30 15.12
C TYR A 24 -7.77 1.79 15.36
N GLN A 25 -8.46 1.21 16.35
CA GLN A 25 -8.27 -0.19 16.75
C GLN A 25 -8.40 -1.17 15.56
N THR A 26 -9.34 -0.92 14.65
CA THR A 26 -9.52 -1.72 13.44
C THR A 26 -8.33 -1.59 12.48
N SER A 27 -7.83 -0.38 12.23
CA SER A 27 -6.70 -0.17 11.31
C SER A 27 -5.35 -0.64 11.87
N LYS A 28 -5.18 -0.62 13.21
CA LYS A 28 -4.04 -1.28 13.88
C LYS A 28 -4.00 -2.78 13.61
N ARG A 29 -5.15 -3.44 13.61
CA ARG A 29 -5.22 -4.88 13.34
C ARG A 29 -4.83 -5.21 11.91
N LEU A 30 -5.21 -4.37 10.94
CA LEU A 30 -4.80 -4.53 9.54
C LEU A 30 -3.28 -4.39 9.38
N GLN A 31 -2.69 -3.37 10.02
CA GLN A 31 -1.24 -3.17 10.03
C GLN A 31 -0.51 -4.37 10.66
N GLN A 32 -0.99 -4.87 11.81
CA GLN A 32 -0.43 -6.06 12.48
C GLN A 32 -0.51 -7.33 11.63
N MET A 33 -1.51 -7.44 10.75
CA MET A 33 -1.62 -8.54 9.79
C MET A 33 -0.63 -8.40 8.62
N GLY A 34 0.04 -7.25 8.47
CA GLY A 34 0.97 -6.97 7.38
C GLY A 34 0.27 -6.44 6.12
N ILE A 35 -0.88 -5.78 6.27
CA ILE A 35 -1.51 -4.98 5.21
C ILE A 35 -0.77 -3.64 5.11
N ILE A 36 -0.53 -3.21 3.88
CA ILE A 36 0.23 -2.00 3.56
C ILE A 36 -0.74 -0.84 3.36
N SER A 37 -0.39 0.36 3.84
CA SER A 37 -1.19 1.55 3.53
C SER A 37 -0.85 2.06 2.14
N GLY A 38 -1.87 2.31 1.32
CA GLY A 38 -1.73 3.04 0.07
C GLY A 38 -1.86 4.55 0.22
N TYR A 39 -2.09 5.04 1.45
CA TYR A 39 -2.16 6.47 1.78
C TYR A 39 -3.13 7.25 0.87
N ASP A 40 -2.69 8.35 0.27
CA ASP A 40 -3.45 9.21 -0.64
C ASP A 40 -3.29 8.85 -2.12
N MET A 41 -2.69 7.70 -2.44
CA MET A 41 -2.64 7.22 -3.83
C MET A 41 -4.06 6.95 -4.36
N THR A 42 -4.29 7.31 -5.62
CA THR A 42 -5.52 6.89 -6.32
C THR A 42 -5.52 5.37 -6.56
N PHE A 43 -6.68 4.83 -6.91
CA PHE A 43 -6.81 3.42 -7.28
C PHE A 43 -5.92 3.08 -8.49
N GLU A 44 -5.93 3.93 -9.52
CA GLU A 44 -5.14 3.77 -10.74
C GLU A 44 -3.64 3.82 -10.46
N ALA A 45 -3.21 4.78 -9.62
CA ALA A 45 -1.81 4.91 -9.20
C ALA A 45 -1.36 3.67 -8.42
N THR A 46 -2.16 3.23 -7.46
CA THR A 46 -1.85 2.05 -6.63
C THR A 46 -1.76 0.78 -7.47
N CYS A 47 -2.72 0.56 -8.38
CA CYS A 47 -2.74 -0.61 -9.26
C CYS A 47 -1.51 -0.62 -10.19
N THR A 48 -1.23 0.51 -10.85
CA THR A 48 -0.10 0.65 -11.77
C THR A 48 1.24 0.47 -11.05
N LYS A 49 1.40 1.11 -9.89
CA LYS A 49 2.61 1.01 -9.07
C LYS A 49 2.82 -0.41 -8.56
N LEU A 50 1.77 -1.10 -8.12
CA LEU A 50 1.87 -2.49 -7.71
C LEU A 50 2.36 -3.40 -8.85
N MET A 51 1.79 -3.24 -10.06
CA MET A 51 2.22 -4.00 -11.24
C MET A 51 3.70 -3.74 -11.56
N TYR A 52 4.10 -2.46 -11.54
CA TYR A 52 5.49 -2.05 -11.77
C TYR A 52 6.46 -2.65 -10.74
N VAL A 53 6.19 -2.44 -9.45
CA VAL A 53 7.08 -2.88 -8.35
C VAL A 53 7.19 -4.41 -8.31
N LEU A 54 6.10 -5.16 -8.54
CA LEU A 54 6.16 -6.62 -8.65
C LEU A 54 7.02 -7.08 -9.85
N GLY A 55 7.03 -6.31 -10.94
CA GLY A 55 7.88 -6.56 -12.11
C GLY A 55 9.38 -6.46 -11.81
N LEU A 56 9.79 -5.73 -10.77
CA LEU A 56 11.20 -5.60 -10.35
C LEU A 56 11.74 -6.86 -9.66
N LYS A 57 10.87 -7.82 -9.29
CA LYS A 57 11.24 -9.09 -8.63
C LYS A 57 12.10 -8.92 -7.38
N LEU A 58 11.81 -7.88 -6.60
CA LEU A 58 12.48 -7.60 -5.34
C LEU A 58 11.99 -8.51 -4.21
N ASP A 59 12.72 -8.54 -3.10
CA ASP A 59 12.21 -9.17 -1.89
C ASP A 59 10.96 -8.44 -1.34
N LYS A 60 10.25 -9.09 -0.41
CA LYS A 60 9.01 -8.55 0.15
C LYS A 60 9.24 -7.20 0.86
N ALA A 61 10.33 -7.05 1.59
CA ALA A 61 10.62 -5.84 2.36
C ALA A 61 10.86 -4.64 1.43
N SER A 62 11.63 -4.85 0.37
CA SER A 62 11.92 -3.85 -0.66
C SER A 62 10.67 -3.52 -1.49
N THR A 63 9.84 -4.52 -1.78
CA THR A 63 8.53 -4.33 -2.45
C THR A 63 7.62 -3.44 -1.60
N VAL A 64 7.47 -3.77 -0.31
CA VAL A 64 6.66 -2.97 0.64
C VAL A 64 7.19 -1.54 0.70
N ARG A 65 8.50 -1.38 0.87
CA ARG A 65 9.15 -0.07 0.95
C ARG A 65 8.88 0.78 -0.29
N LEU A 66 8.98 0.21 -1.50
CA LEU A 66 8.69 0.97 -2.72
C LEU A 66 7.20 1.33 -2.83
N MET A 67 6.29 0.50 -2.35
CA MET A 67 4.86 0.85 -2.31
C MET A 67 4.58 2.04 -1.40
N GLU A 68 5.28 2.15 -0.27
CA GLU A 68 5.13 3.22 0.74
C GLU A 68 5.94 4.50 0.43
N GLN A 69 6.73 4.53 -0.64
CA GLN A 69 7.55 5.70 -1.02
C GLN A 69 7.07 6.31 -2.34
N SER A 70 6.95 7.63 -2.40
CA SER A 70 6.64 8.34 -3.65
C SER A 70 7.74 8.12 -4.68
N LEU A 71 7.40 7.62 -5.88
CA LEU A 71 8.35 7.37 -6.96
C LEU A 71 8.30 8.45 -8.05
N CYS A 72 7.11 8.98 -8.32
CA CYS A 72 6.89 10.00 -9.34
C CYS A 72 5.83 11.04 -8.93
N GLY A 73 5.57 11.19 -7.63
CA GLY A 73 4.59 12.15 -7.09
C GLY A 73 3.18 11.61 -6.93
N GLU A 74 3.02 10.28 -6.99
CA GLU A 74 1.73 9.60 -6.82
C GLU A 74 1.24 9.52 -5.37
N LEU A 75 2.15 9.78 -4.42
CA LEU A 75 1.97 9.73 -2.97
C LEU A 75 2.60 10.99 -2.35
N THR A 76 1.91 11.63 -1.40
CA THR A 76 2.40 12.84 -0.69
C THR A 76 2.46 12.68 0.84
N SER A 77 1.70 11.74 1.40
CA SER A 77 1.62 11.50 2.86
C SER A 77 2.87 10.87 3.46
#